data_AF-A0A925FYW2-F1
#
_entry.id   AF-A0A925FYW2-F1
#
_cell.length_a   1.000
_cell.length_b   1.000
_cell.length_c   1.000
_cell.angle_alpha   90.00
_cell.angle_beta   90.00
_cell.angle_gamma   90.00
#
_symmetry.space_group_name_H-M   'P 1'
#
loop_
_entity.id
_entity.type
_entity.pdbx_description
1 polymer ?
#
loop_
_entity_poly.entity_id
_entity_poly.type
_entity_poly.pdbx_seq_one_letter_code
_entity_poly.pdbx_strand_id
1 'polypeptide(L)'
;MPKLNWEIILSNIAEAREQLEALEKRANNEKAPTEIELQIMLEHAYHHLNFAWNLRRVSTERYSRLTDKEFNKWSKLPKEIEAWKIDLKKNKKAKTRK
;
A
#
# COMPACT_ATOMS: atom_id res chain seq x y z
N MET A 1 -14.22 10.67 16.51
CA MET A 1 -13.76 10.07 15.22
C MET A 1 -14.12 8.59 15.23
N PRO A 2 -14.55 8.01 14.10
CA PRO A 2 -14.81 6.57 14.03
C PRO A 2 -13.55 5.76 14.34
N LYS A 3 -13.73 4.59 14.97
CA LYS A 3 -12.65 3.63 15.28
C LYS A 3 -12.05 3.08 13.99
N LEU A 4 -10.78 2.66 14.06
CA LEU A 4 -10.14 1.96 12.96
C LEU A 4 -10.80 0.60 12.71
N ASN A 5 -11.05 0.28 11.44
CA ASN A 5 -11.48 -1.02 10.98
C ASN A 5 -10.25 -1.86 10.61
N TRP A 6 -9.74 -2.61 11.59
CA TRP A 6 -8.54 -3.43 11.41
C TRP A 6 -8.74 -4.60 10.46
N GLU A 7 -9.96 -5.08 10.25
CA GLU A 7 -10.22 -6.16 9.30
C GLU A 7 -9.95 -5.70 7.85
N ILE A 8 -10.49 -4.55 7.46
CA ILE A 8 -10.23 -3.96 6.13
C ILE A 8 -8.75 -3.62 5.97
N ILE A 9 -8.14 -3.02 7.01
CA ILE A 9 -6.73 -2.62 6.98
C ILE A 9 -5.84 -3.85 6.78
N LEU A 10 -6.03 -4.90 7.58
CA LEU A 10 -5.20 -6.10 7.53
C LEU A 10 -5.42 -6.89 6.23
N SER A 11 -6.67 -7.02 5.78
CA SER A 11 -6.97 -7.67 4.49
C SER A 11 -6.25 -6.98 3.34
N ASN A 12 -6.33 -5.65 3.23
CA ASN A 12 -5.65 -4.94 2.15
C ASN A 12 -4.12 -4.95 2.31
N ILE A 13 -3.58 -4.90 3.53
CA ILE A 13 -2.12 -5.04 3.72
C ILE A 13 -1.64 -6.44 3.30
N ALA A 14 -2.42 -7.50 3.57
CA ALA A 14 -2.09 -8.85 3.16
C ALA A 14 -2.05 -8.98 1.63
N GLU A 15 -3.08 -8.48 0.93
CA GLU A 15 -3.13 -8.45 -0.53
C GLU A 15 -1.96 -7.65 -1.13
N ALA A 16 -1.65 -6.47 -0.58
CA ALA A 16 -0.50 -5.67 -1.02
C ALA A 16 0.82 -6.43 -0.87
N ARG A 17 0.99 -7.14 0.26
CA ARG A 17 2.18 -7.97 0.51
C ARG A 17 2.28 -9.11 -0.50
N GLU A 18 1.19 -9.83 -0.77
CA GLU A 18 1.17 -10.92 -1.75
C GLU A 18 1.57 -10.43 -3.15
N GLN A 19 1.09 -9.25 -3.57
CA GLN A 19 1.48 -8.65 -4.85
C GLN A 19 2.99 -8.32 -4.90
N LEU A 20 3.55 -7.79 -3.81
CA LEU A 20 4.98 -7.47 -3.72
C LEU A 20 5.85 -8.73 -3.65
N GLU A 21 5.44 -9.75 -2.91
CA GLU A 21 6.13 -11.04 -2.85
C GLU A 21 6.14 -11.72 -4.24
N ALA A 22 5.04 -11.65 -4.99
CA ALA A 22 4.98 -12.13 -6.36
C ALA A 22 5.94 -11.36 -7.28
N LEU A 23 6.03 -10.03 -7.13
CA LEU A 23 6.98 -9.19 -7.88
C LEU A 23 8.43 -9.58 -7.56
N GLU A 24 8.79 -9.70 -6.27
CA GLU A 24 10.12 -10.10 -5.84
C GLU A 24 10.50 -11.49 -6.36
N LYS A 25 9.58 -12.45 -6.28
CA LYS A 25 9.80 -13.81 -6.81
C LYS A 25 10.09 -13.79 -8.31
N ARG A 26 9.30 -13.03 -9.08
CA ARG A 26 9.50 -12.87 -10.53
C ARG A 26 10.85 -12.24 -10.86
N ALA A 27 11.24 -11.21 -10.11
CA ALA A 27 12.49 -10.49 -10.31
C ALA A 27 13.74 -11.35 -9.97
N ASN A 28 13.65 -12.20 -8.95
CA ASN A 28 14.79 -12.98 -8.46
C ASN A 28 14.96 -14.35 -9.12
N ASN A 29 13.86 -15.07 -9.37
CA ASN A 29 13.91 -16.51 -9.62
C ASN A 29 13.21 -16.95 -10.91
N GLU A 30 12.53 -16.04 -11.59
CA GLU A 30 11.80 -16.35 -12.82
C GLU A 30 12.23 -15.39 -13.94
N LYS A 31 11.26 -14.80 -14.63
CA LYS A 31 11.47 -13.74 -15.61
C LYS A 31 11.13 -12.41 -14.98
N ALA A 32 12.14 -11.56 -14.86
CA ALA A 32 11.98 -10.18 -14.44
C ALA A 32 10.86 -9.50 -15.25
N PRO A 33 9.92 -8.81 -14.57
CA PRO A 33 8.85 -8.10 -15.27
C PRO A 33 9.41 -7.05 -16.23
N THR A 34 8.76 -6.90 -17.37
CA THR A 34 8.90 -5.71 -18.21
C THR A 34 8.45 -4.46 -17.45
N GLU A 35 8.80 -3.27 -17.95
CA GLU A 35 8.38 -2.01 -17.31
C GLU A 35 6.85 -1.89 -17.17
N ILE A 36 6.10 -2.33 -18.18
CA ILE A 36 4.63 -2.34 -18.15
C ILE A 36 4.11 -3.28 -17.07
N GLU A 37 4.67 -4.49 -16.98
CA GLU A 37 4.27 -5.45 -15.95
C GLU A 37 4.64 -4.95 -14.55
N LEU A 38 5.82 -4.35 -14.38
CA LEU A 38 6.24 -3.73 -13.13
C LEU A 38 5.27 -2.63 -12.72
N GLN A 39 4.88 -1.75 -13.65
CA GLN A 39 3.90 -0.70 -13.40
C GLN A 39 2.58 -1.30 -12.91
N ILE A 40 2.03 -2.29 -13.62
CA ILE A 40 0.75 -2.93 -13.25
C ILE A 40 0.84 -3.56 -11.85
N MET A 41 1.91 -4.30 -11.56
CA MET A 41 2.10 -4.95 -10.26
C MET A 41 2.23 -3.93 -9.12
N LEU A 42 2.96 -2.83 -9.34
CA LEU A 42 3.06 -1.75 -8.36
C LEU A 42 1.74 -0.99 -8.20
N GLU A 43 1.00 -0.74 -9.28
CA GLU A 43 -0.32 -0.12 -9.23
C GLU A 43 -1.30 -0.95 -8.39
N HIS A 44 -1.26 -2.29 -8.50
CA HIS A 44 -2.05 -3.18 -7.65
C HIS A 44 -1.66 -3.08 -6.18
N ALA A 45 -0.36 -3.10 -5.87
CA ALA A 45 0.11 -2.94 -4.48
C ALA A 45 -0.32 -1.57 -3.92
N TYR A 46 -0.16 -0.49 -4.69
CA TYR A 46 -0.59 0.84 -4.30
C TYR A 46 -2.10 0.93 -4.10
N HIS A 47 -2.90 0.29 -4.96
CA HIS A 47 -4.35 0.23 -4.82
C HIS A 47 -4.74 -0.28 -3.41
N HIS A 48 -4.18 -1.41 -3.00
CA HIS A 48 -4.47 -2.00 -1.70
C HIS A 48 -3.98 -1.13 -0.53
N LEU A 49 -2.77 -0.56 -0.62
CA LEU A 49 -2.26 0.36 0.41
C LEU A 49 -3.14 1.62 0.53
N ASN A 50 -3.59 2.15 -0.60
CA ASN A 50 -4.49 3.30 -0.64
C ASN A 50 -5.85 2.95 -0.04
N PHE A 51 -6.39 1.76 -0.33
CA PHE A 51 -7.61 1.24 0.28
C PHE A 51 -7.48 1.09 1.79
N ALA A 52 -6.39 0.48 2.27
CA ALA A 52 -6.13 0.30 3.69
C ALA A 52 -6.18 1.64 4.45
N TRP A 53 -5.62 2.72 3.90
CA TRP A 53 -5.70 4.04 4.50
C TRP A 53 -7.06 4.72 4.31
N ASN A 54 -7.55 4.81 3.08
CA ASN A 54 -8.77 5.57 2.75
C ASN A 54 -10.02 4.96 3.41
N LEU A 55 -10.03 3.64 3.65
CA LEU A 55 -11.15 2.88 4.19
C LEU A 55 -10.96 2.44 5.64
N ARG A 56 -9.89 2.93 6.28
CA ARG A 56 -9.53 2.61 7.67
C ARG A 56 -10.63 2.84 8.70
N ARG A 57 -11.75 3.49 8.35
CA ARG A 57 -12.89 3.80 9.23
C ARG A 57 -14.25 3.43 8.65
N VAL A 58 -14.28 2.79 7.47
CA VAL A 58 -15.50 2.35 6.81
C VAL A 58 -15.92 1.00 7.40
N SER A 59 -17.22 0.71 7.50
CA SER A 59 -17.69 -0.59 7.97
C SER A 59 -17.45 -1.69 6.92
N THR A 60 -17.29 -2.93 7.34
CA THR A 60 -17.09 -4.06 6.41
C THR A 60 -18.29 -4.26 5.48
N GLU A 61 -19.51 -4.00 5.95
CA GLU A 61 -20.72 -4.08 5.12
C GLU A 61 -20.80 -2.96 4.09
N ARG A 62 -20.20 -1.80 4.34
CA ARG A 62 -20.09 -0.77 3.29
C ARG A 62 -18.99 -1.17 2.31
N TYR A 63 -17.85 -1.64 2.81
CA TYR A 63 -16.74 -2.14 2.00
C TYR A 63 -17.13 -3.26 1.03
N SER A 64 -18.05 -4.15 1.41
CA SER A 64 -18.53 -5.21 0.51
C SER A 64 -19.45 -4.72 -0.61
N ARG A 65 -19.88 -3.45 -0.57
CA ARG A 65 -20.89 -2.87 -1.46
C ARG A 65 -20.41 -1.54 -2.08
N LEU A 66 -19.15 -1.50 -2.49
CA LEU A 66 -18.60 -0.33 -3.15
C LEU A 66 -19.12 -0.20 -4.57
N THR A 67 -19.49 1.02 -4.92
CA THR A 67 -19.71 1.40 -6.31
C THR A 67 -18.37 1.57 -7.02
N ASP A 68 -18.35 1.45 -8.35
CA ASP A 68 -17.15 1.73 -9.16
C ASP A 68 -16.59 3.13 -8.89
N LYS A 69 -17.48 4.11 -8.66
CA LYS A 69 -17.08 5.47 -8.32
C LYS A 69 -16.34 5.55 -6.99
N GLU A 70 -16.76 4.77 -5.99
CA GLU A 70 -16.10 4.70 -4.69
C GLU A 70 -14.81 3.91 -4.76
N PHE A 71 -14.82 2.78 -5.47
CA PHE A 71 -13.63 1.99 -5.75
C PHE A 71 -12.54 2.87 -6.40
N ASN A 72 -12.89 3.60 -7.47
CA ASN A 72 -11.99 4.52 -8.16
C ASN A 72 -11.60 5.74 -7.32
N LYS A 73 -12.44 6.17 -6.38
CA LYS A 73 -12.11 7.28 -5.48
C LYS A 73 -11.06 6.85 -4.46
N TRP A 74 -11.24 5.67 -3.88
CA TRP A 74 -10.46 5.19 -2.75
C TRP A 74 -9.19 4.45 -3.16
N SER A 75 -9.05 4.10 -4.44
CA SER A 75 -7.82 3.55 -5.02
C SER A 75 -6.73 4.59 -5.21
N LYS A 76 -7.09 5.88 -5.13
CA LYS A 76 -6.16 7.00 -5.33
C LYS A 76 -5.30 7.23 -4.10
N LEU A 77 -4.11 7.77 -4.36
CA LEU A 77 -3.16 8.14 -3.32
C LEU A 77 -3.84 9.03 -2.25
N PRO A 78 -3.67 8.72 -0.96
CA PRO A 78 -4.25 9.51 0.12
C PRO A 78 -3.78 10.95 0.10
N LYS A 79 -4.72 11.90 0.16
CA LYS A 79 -4.42 13.33 0.30
C LYS A 79 -4.09 13.75 1.73
N GLU A 80 -4.57 12.96 2.69
CA GLU A 80 -4.53 13.28 4.14
C GLU A 80 -3.46 12.47 4.89
N ILE A 81 -2.57 11.79 4.17
CA ILE A 81 -1.43 11.13 4.83
C ILE A 81 -0.37 12.19 5.11
N GLU A 82 -0.20 12.52 6.39
CA GLU A 82 0.86 13.43 6.80
C GLU A 82 2.22 12.77 6.58
N ALA A 83 3.11 13.46 5.88
CA ALA A 83 4.51 13.07 5.82
C ALA A 83 5.16 13.35 7.17
N TRP A 84 5.08 12.37 8.09
CA TRP A 84 5.88 12.41 9.31
C TRP A 84 7.34 12.38 8.89
N LYS A 85 8.08 13.46 9.21
CA LYS A 85 9.50 13.60 8.86
C LYS A 85 10.26 12.39 9.41
N ILE A 86 10.58 11.43 8.55
CA ILE A 86 11.62 10.45 8.85
C ILE A 86 12.91 11.28 8.95
N ASP A 87 13.42 11.49 10.16
CA ASP A 87 14.58 12.35 10.39
C ASP A 87 15.84 11.68 9.81
N LEU A 88 16.08 11.89 8.52
CA LEU A 88 17.20 11.34 7.74
C LEU A 88 18.57 11.76 8.32
N LYS A 89 18.62 12.70 9.27
CA LYS A 89 19.87 13.19 9.88
C LYS A 89 20.51 12.20 10.87
N LYS A 90 19.79 11.20 11.40
CA LYS A 90 20.38 10.24 12.37
C LYS A 90 21.32 9.21 11.74
N ASN A 91 21.18 8.90 10.45
CA ASN A 91 21.99 7.85 9.80
C ASN A 91 23.38 8.29 9.30
N LYS A 92 23.69 9.60 9.28
CA LYS A 92 25.04 10.07 8.89
C LYS A 92 26.08 10.01 10.02
N LYS A 93 25.68 9.96 11.29
CA LYS A 93 26.62 9.90 12.42
C LYS A 93 27.08 8.48 12.77
N ALA A 94 26.43 7.44 12.24
CA ALA A 94 26.79 6.05 12.50
C ALA A 94 27.88 5.50 11.56
N LYS A 95 28.15 6.16 10.42
CA LYS A 95 29.14 5.70 9.42
C LYS A 95 30.53 6.37 9.53
N THR A 96 30.80 7.14 10.58
CA THR A 96 32.10 7.84 10.77
C THR A 96 32.86 7.42 12.02
N ARG A 97 32.59 6.22 12.56
CA ARG A 97 33.40 5.63 13.64
C ARG A 97 33.75 4.17 13.34
N LYS A 98 34.78 3.97 12.53
CA LYS A 98 35.99 3.18 12.85
C LYS A 98 36.90 3.16 11.64
#